data_AF-A0A7K5N882-F1
#
_entry.id   AF-A0A7K5N882-F1
#
_cell.length_a   1.000
_cell.length_b   1.000
_cell.length_c   1.000
_cell.angle_alpha   90.00
_cell.angle_beta   90.00
_cell.angle_gamma   90.00
#
_symmetry.space_group_name_H-M   'P 1'
#
loop_
_entity.id
_entity.type
_entity.pdbx_description
1 polymer ?
#
loop_
_entity_poly.entity_id
_entity_poly.type
_entity_poly.pdbx_seq_one_letter_code
_entity_poly.pdbx_strand_id
1 'polypeptide(L)'
;YSTDSMEVKPIMTRKLRRRPNDPVPIPDKRRKPAPDILLQSHWRAILNYLLTDEQIMEDLRTLNKSLNTVSLLFSASPSSPEHLPATPAESPAQRFEARIEDGKLYYDKRWYHKSQAIYLESKENTKISCVISSVGANEIWVRKTSDSTKMRIYLGQLQRGVFVIRRRSAA
;
A
#
# COMPACT_ATOMS: atom_id res chain seq x y z
N TYR A 1 -11.50 57.02 26.72
CA TYR A 1 -10.89 56.72 28.04
C TYR A 1 -11.93 55.90 28.80
N SER A 2 -11.96 54.58 28.59
CA SER A 2 -11.17 53.56 29.33
C SER A 2 -11.66 53.49 30.77
N THR A 3 -12.08 52.37 31.35
CA THR A 3 -12.08 50.94 31.00
C THR A 3 -12.88 50.33 32.15
N ASP A 4 -13.94 49.58 31.86
CA ASP A 4 -14.49 48.66 32.87
C ASP A 4 -13.44 47.57 33.06
N SER A 5 -12.61 47.75 34.08
CA SER A 5 -11.58 46.80 34.48
C SER A 5 -12.29 45.66 35.19
N MET A 6 -12.75 44.66 34.44
CA MET A 6 -13.21 43.39 35.00
C MET A 6 -12.08 42.81 35.84
N GLU A 7 -12.17 42.97 37.16
CA GLU A 7 -11.26 42.37 38.11
C GLU A 7 -11.51 40.86 38.11
N VAL A 8 -10.79 40.14 37.24
CA VAL A 8 -10.80 38.69 37.21
C VAL A 8 -10.06 38.21 38.46
N LYS A 9 -10.82 37.87 39.50
CA LYS A 9 -10.26 37.21 40.67
C LYS A 9 -9.52 35.95 40.23
N PRO A 10 -8.25 35.76 40.63
CA PRO A 10 -7.49 34.57 40.24
C PRO A 10 -8.25 33.31 40.67
N ILE A 11 -8.30 32.32 39.77
CA ILE A 11 -8.98 31.05 40.02
C ILE A 11 -8.30 30.35 41.19
N MET A 12 -8.97 30.33 42.35
CA MET A 12 -8.53 29.58 43.52
C MET A 12 -8.69 28.09 43.22
N THR A 13 -7.61 27.45 42.77
CA THR A 13 -7.58 26.00 42.56
C THR A 13 -7.29 25.30 43.89
N ARG A 14 -8.23 24.46 44.32
CA ARG A 14 -8.05 23.64 45.52
C ARG A 14 -7.05 22.53 45.20
N LYS A 15 -5.91 22.50 45.90
CA LYS A 15 -4.93 21.40 45.78
C LYS A 15 -5.61 20.06 46.09
N LEU A 16 -5.58 19.15 45.11
CA LEU A 16 -6.02 17.78 45.31
C LEU A 16 -5.00 17.09 46.25
N ARG A 17 -5.49 16.57 47.38
CA ARG A 17 -4.65 15.79 48.30
C ARG A 17 -4.26 14.50 47.60
N ARG A 18 -2.96 14.20 47.54
CA ARG A 18 -2.46 12.95 46.97
C ARG A 18 -3.00 11.78 47.80
N ARG A 19 -3.31 10.67 47.13
CA ARG A 19 -3.69 9.44 47.83
C ARG A 19 -2.45 8.90 48.57
N PRO A 20 -2.59 8.29 49.76
CA PRO A 20 -1.44 7.80 50.55
C PRO A 20 -0.49 6.86 49.81
N ASN A 21 -0.96 6.23 48.72
CA ASN A 21 -0.22 5.29 47.90
C ASN A 21 0.33 5.90 46.59
N ASP A 22 0.30 7.23 46.43
CA ASP A 22 0.84 7.88 45.22
C ASP A 22 2.35 8.12 45.40
N PRO A 23 3.22 7.42 44.63
CA PRO A 23 4.66 7.51 44.83
C PRO A 23 5.15 8.96 44.73
N VAL A 24 6.09 9.32 45.60
CA VAL A 24 6.71 10.64 45.60
C VAL A 24 7.49 10.79 44.28
N PRO A 25 7.37 11.93 43.57
CA PRO A 25 8.19 12.19 42.38
C PRO A 25 9.67 12.13 42.78
N ILE A 26 10.36 11.14 42.22
CA ILE A 26 11.78 10.89 42.50
C ILE A 26 12.59 12.00 41.83
N PRO A 27 13.49 12.70 42.54
CA PRO A 27 14.39 13.67 41.91
C PRO A 27 15.28 12.98 40.87
N ASP A 28 15.23 13.46 39.63
CA ASP A 28 16.00 12.93 38.48
C ASP A 28 17.50 13.15 38.66
N LYS A 29 18.16 12.24 39.39
CA LYS A 29 19.61 12.13 39.41
C LYS A 29 20.07 11.35 38.17
N ARG A 30 20.48 12.11 37.14
CA ARG A 30 21.44 11.75 36.08
C ARG A 30 21.18 10.39 35.40
N ARG A 31 20.12 10.30 34.60
CA ARG A 31 19.99 9.19 33.63
C ARG A 31 20.97 9.39 32.48
N LYS A 32 21.96 8.50 32.39
CA LYS A 32 22.70 8.22 31.15
C LYS A 32 21.68 8.01 30.02
N PRO A 33 21.94 8.42 28.77
CA PRO A 33 21.00 8.17 27.67
C PRO A 33 20.65 6.69 27.63
N ALA A 34 19.35 6.40 27.62
CA ALA A 34 18.82 5.05 27.63
C ALA A 34 19.40 4.25 26.44
N PRO A 35 19.61 2.92 26.57
CA PRO A 35 20.03 2.06 25.46
C PRO A 35 19.08 2.16 24.26
N ASP A 36 17.86 2.61 24.49
CA ASP A 36 16.85 2.90 23.48
C ASP A 36 17.26 4.02 22.50
N ILE A 37 18.07 4.99 22.90
CA ILE A 37 18.55 6.07 22.00
C ILE A 37 19.60 5.53 21.01
N LEU A 38 20.49 4.64 21.47
CA LEU A 38 21.47 3.98 20.60
C LEU A 38 20.80 2.99 19.66
N LEU A 39 19.81 2.24 20.16
CA LEU A 39 18.99 1.39 19.32
C LEU A 39 18.20 2.22 18.32
N GLN A 40 17.51 3.29 18.71
CA GLN A 40 16.79 4.17 17.80
C GLN A 40 17.71 4.78 16.74
N SER A 41 18.94 5.18 17.11
CA SER A 41 19.94 5.67 16.16
C SER A 41 20.39 4.59 15.18
N HIS A 42 20.65 3.38 15.67
CA HIS A 42 21.00 2.23 14.85
C HIS A 42 19.85 1.81 13.93
N TRP A 43 18.61 1.78 14.43
CA TRP A 43 17.40 1.53 13.64
C TRP A 43 17.17 2.61 12.58
N ARG A 44 17.46 3.89 12.88
CA ARG A 44 17.40 4.98 11.90
C ARG A 44 18.48 4.88 10.83
N ALA A 45 19.66 4.37 11.16
CA ALA A 45 20.71 4.09 10.19
C ALA A 45 20.33 2.92 9.27
N ILE A 46 19.72 1.86 9.82
CA ILE A 46 19.24 0.71 9.04
C ILE A 46 18.11 1.09 8.08
N LEU A 47 17.21 2.02 8.47
CA LEU A 47 16.07 2.42 7.65
C LEU A 47 16.40 3.45 6.56
N ASN A 48 17.51 4.17 6.68
CA ASN A 48 17.97 5.11 5.66
C ASN A 48 18.97 4.43 4.70
N TYR A 49 18.52 3.40 4.00
CA TYR A 49 19.15 3.02 2.72
C TYR A 49 18.81 4.09 1.67
N LEU A 50 19.38 5.28 1.81
CA LEU A 50 19.59 6.15 0.67
C LEU A 50 20.73 5.52 -0.12
N LEU A 51 20.39 4.81 -1.19
CA LEU A 51 21.38 4.43 -2.20
C LEU A 51 22.06 5.71 -2.66
N THR A 52 23.38 5.71 -2.71
CA THR A 52 24.11 6.82 -3.32
C THR A 52 23.76 6.88 -4.81
N ASP A 53 23.81 8.07 -5.40
CA ASP A 53 23.57 8.25 -6.84
C ASP A 53 24.44 7.30 -7.69
N GLU A 54 25.62 6.93 -7.20
CA GLU A 54 26.50 5.94 -7.84
C GLU A 54 25.88 4.54 -7.85
N GLN A 55 25.31 4.07 -6.73
CA GLN A 55 24.63 2.77 -6.67
C GLN A 55 23.36 2.76 -7.51
N ILE A 56 22.63 3.89 -7.54
CA ILE A 56 21.46 4.06 -8.39
C ILE A 56 21.87 3.98 -9.88
N MET A 57 22.97 4.64 -10.26
CA MET A 57 23.50 4.60 -11.63
C MET A 57 24.04 3.22 -12.02
N GLU A 58 24.69 2.51 -11.10
CA GLU A 58 25.20 1.14 -11.32
C GLU A 58 24.06 0.15 -11.56
N ASP A 59 23.00 0.21 -10.75
CA ASP A 59 21.79 -0.60 -10.93
C ASP A 59 21.07 -0.25 -12.25
N LEU A 60 20.98 1.05 -12.58
CA LEU A 60 20.46 1.51 -13.87
C LEU A 60 21.28 0.98 -15.05
N ARG A 61 22.61 0.99 -14.96
CA ARG A 61 23.48 0.40 -15.99
C ARG A 61 23.25 -1.10 -16.10
N THR A 62 23.09 -1.81 -14.99
CA THR A 62 22.83 -3.26 -14.96
C THR A 62 21.48 -3.60 -15.61
N LEU A 63 20.43 -2.85 -15.31
CA LEU A 63 19.11 -2.98 -15.95
C LEU A 63 19.15 -2.65 -17.45
N ASN A 64 19.88 -1.61 -17.85
CA ASN A 64 19.96 -1.23 -19.26
C ASN A 64 20.80 -2.24 -20.09
N LYS A 65 21.74 -2.94 -19.44
CA LYS A 65 22.54 -4.00 -20.07
C LYS A 65 21.70 -5.26 -20.31
N SER A 66 20.75 -5.59 -19.42
CA SER A 66 19.80 -6.70 -19.65
C SER A 66 18.70 -6.37 -20.66
N LEU A 67 18.37 -5.10 -20.87
CA LEU A 67 17.48 -4.67 -21.96
C LEU A 67 18.18 -4.71 -23.33
N ASN A 68 19.46 -4.32 -23.40
CA ASN A 68 20.23 -4.35 -24.65
C ASN A 68 20.53 -5.77 -25.16
N THR A 69 20.70 -6.76 -24.28
CA THR A 69 20.90 -8.16 -24.71
C THR A 69 19.63 -8.78 -25.32
N VAL A 70 18.44 -8.30 -24.95
CA VAL A 70 17.16 -8.74 -25.53
C VAL A 70 16.89 -8.02 -26.86
N SER A 71 17.32 -6.76 -27.00
CA SER A 71 17.16 -5.97 -28.23
C SER A 71 17.97 -6.47 -29.44
N LEU A 72 19.06 -7.22 -29.24
CA LEU A 72 19.89 -7.73 -30.35
C LEU A 72 19.29 -8.95 -31.06
N LEU A 73 18.29 -9.62 -30.48
CA LEU A 73 17.68 -10.84 -31.05
C LEU A 73 16.57 -10.56 -32.08
N PHE A 74 16.16 -9.31 -32.25
CA PHE A 74 15.05 -8.93 -33.14
C PHE A 74 15.44 -7.90 -34.21
N SER A 75 16.70 -7.90 -34.66
CA SER A 75 17.12 -7.15 -35.84
C SER A 75 17.01 -8.00 -37.11
N ALA A 76 15.84 -7.96 -37.75
CA ALA A 76 15.72 -8.17 -39.19
C ALA A 76 14.86 -7.03 -39.77
N SER A 77 15.56 -6.12 -40.46
CA SER A 77 15.08 -4.95 -41.23
C SER A 77 14.27 -5.38 -42.49
N PRO A 78 13.79 -4.50 -43.40
CA PRO A 78 13.77 -3.02 -43.43
C PRO A 78 12.46 -2.36 -43.94
N SER A 79 12.35 -1.02 -43.84
CA SER A 79 11.90 -0.05 -44.89
C SER A 79 10.96 1.12 -44.44
N SER A 80 11.58 2.31 -44.29
CA SER A 80 11.15 3.66 -44.76
C SER A 80 9.87 4.36 -44.22
N PRO A 81 9.73 5.72 -44.38
CA PRO A 81 9.77 6.67 -43.26
C PRO A 81 8.51 7.57 -43.13
N GLU A 82 8.50 8.42 -42.10
CA GLU A 82 7.65 9.63 -41.93
C GLU A 82 6.13 9.46 -41.77
N HIS A 83 5.64 9.51 -40.52
CA HIS A 83 4.56 10.44 -40.12
C HIS A 83 4.36 10.50 -38.58
N LEU A 84 4.53 11.70 -38.00
CA LEU A 84 3.96 12.25 -36.75
C LEU A 84 4.17 11.51 -35.39
N PRO A 85 4.39 12.25 -34.27
CA PRO A 85 4.33 11.68 -32.93
C PRO A 85 2.86 11.45 -32.53
N ALA A 86 2.25 10.38 -33.06
CA ALA A 86 1.14 9.76 -32.37
C ALA A 86 1.69 9.11 -31.10
N THR A 87 1.17 9.57 -29.96
CA THR A 87 1.14 8.91 -28.64
C THR A 87 1.71 7.49 -28.63
N PRO A 88 2.67 7.14 -27.73
CA PRO A 88 3.07 5.75 -27.57
C PRO A 88 1.82 4.96 -27.22
N ALA A 89 1.35 4.17 -28.18
CA ALA A 89 0.38 3.13 -27.94
C ALA A 89 0.99 2.23 -26.87
N GLU A 90 0.52 2.39 -25.63
CA GLU A 90 0.82 1.49 -24.55
C GLU A 90 0.56 0.07 -25.03
N SER A 91 1.61 -0.74 -25.08
CA SER A 91 1.49 -2.16 -25.38
C SER A 91 0.47 -2.79 -24.42
N PRO A 92 -0.63 -3.41 -24.90
CA PRO A 92 -1.80 -3.80 -24.11
C PRO A 92 -1.59 -5.11 -23.33
N ALA A 93 -0.37 -5.42 -22.90
CA ALA A 93 0.01 -6.83 -22.72
C ALA A 93 -0.69 -7.56 -21.55
N GLN A 94 -1.22 -6.89 -20.52
CA GLN A 94 -2.10 -7.56 -19.54
C GLN A 94 -2.84 -6.60 -18.60
N ARG A 95 -3.54 -5.60 -19.13
CA ARG A 95 -4.52 -4.88 -18.28
C ARG A 95 -5.73 -5.78 -18.08
N PHE A 96 -5.93 -6.27 -16.86
CA PHE A 96 -7.14 -7.00 -16.54
C PHE A 96 -8.32 -6.03 -16.61
N GLU A 97 -9.32 -6.39 -17.41
CA GLU A 97 -10.54 -5.61 -17.56
C GLU A 97 -11.37 -5.74 -16.27
N ALA A 98 -11.20 -4.78 -15.35
CA ALA A 98 -11.88 -4.76 -14.06
C ALA A 98 -12.59 -3.41 -13.85
N ARG A 99 -13.89 -3.44 -13.55
CA ARG A 99 -14.70 -2.27 -13.17
C ARG A 99 -15.79 -2.66 -12.17
N ILE A 100 -16.28 -1.69 -11.40
CA ILE A 100 -17.39 -1.91 -10.47
C ILE A 100 -18.55 -1.00 -10.86
N GLU A 101 -19.72 -1.58 -11.04
CA GLU A 101 -20.96 -0.87 -11.36
C GLU A 101 -22.12 -1.51 -10.61
N ASP A 102 -23.04 -0.69 -10.08
CA ASP A 102 -24.25 -1.14 -9.38
C ASP A 102 -24.00 -2.21 -8.30
N GLY A 103 -22.87 -2.11 -7.59
CA GLY A 103 -22.49 -3.08 -6.56
C GLY A 103 -22.10 -4.47 -7.09
N LYS A 104 -21.73 -4.57 -8.37
CA LYS A 104 -21.21 -5.78 -9.01
C LYS A 104 -19.81 -5.52 -9.56
N LEU A 105 -18.94 -6.52 -9.45
CA LEU A 105 -17.61 -6.47 -10.04
C LEU A 105 -17.66 -7.10 -11.43
N TYR A 106 -17.28 -6.35 -12.44
CA TYR A 106 -16.95 -6.90 -13.75
C TYR A 106 -15.45 -7.19 -13.78
N TYR A 107 -15.08 -8.43 -14.09
CA TYR A 107 -13.70 -8.88 -14.21
C TYR A 107 -13.60 -9.97 -15.26
N ASP A 108 -12.65 -9.87 -16.19
CA ASP A 108 -12.40 -10.88 -17.24
C ASP A 108 -13.70 -11.26 -18.00
N LYS A 109 -14.38 -10.23 -18.50
CA LYS A 109 -15.64 -10.33 -19.27
C LYS A 109 -16.82 -10.96 -18.53
N ARG A 110 -16.78 -10.96 -17.18
CA ARG A 110 -17.81 -11.59 -16.35
C ARG A 110 -18.18 -10.74 -15.16
N TRP A 111 -19.47 -10.80 -14.81
CA TRP A 111 -20.01 -10.15 -13.62
C TRP A 111 -19.97 -11.08 -12.40
N TYR A 112 -19.51 -10.54 -11.27
CA TYR A 112 -19.45 -11.18 -9.97
C TYR A 112 -20.27 -10.36 -8.96
N HIS A 113 -20.95 -11.07 -8.05
CA HIS A 113 -21.81 -10.48 -7.03
C HIS A 113 -21.38 -10.87 -5.62
N LYS A 114 -21.93 -10.21 -4.62
CA LYS A 114 -21.79 -10.59 -3.21
C LYS A 114 -22.23 -12.05 -3.01
N SER A 115 -21.53 -12.77 -2.14
CA SER A 115 -21.68 -14.19 -1.84
C SER A 115 -21.23 -15.14 -2.95
N GLN A 116 -20.67 -14.66 -4.06
CA GLN A 116 -20.07 -15.52 -5.09
C GLN A 116 -18.74 -16.11 -4.61
N ALA A 117 -18.58 -17.43 -4.75
CA ALA A 117 -17.32 -18.12 -4.51
C ALA A 117 -16.34 -17.93 -5.68
N ILE A 118 -15.08 -17.63 -5.36
CA ILE A 118 -14.00 -17.38 -6.32
C ILE A 118 -12.69 -17.97 -5.83
N TYR A 119 -11.72 -18.14 -6.72
CA TYR A 119 -10.32 -18.28 -6.32
C TYR A 119 -9.60 -16.96 -6.53
N LEU A 120 -8.79 -16.58 -5.55
CA LEU A 120 -7.91 -15.43 -5.64
C LEU A 120 -6.48 -15.94 -5.83
N GLU A 121 -5.83 -15.50 -6.89
CA GLU A 121 -4.43 -15.75 -7.20
C GLU A 121 -3.63 -14.46 -6.90
N SER A 122 -2.56 -14.54 -6.12
CA SER A 122 -1.59 -13.45 -5.96
C SER A 122 -0.44 -13.58 -6.97
N LYS A 123 0.46 -12.60 -7.03
CA LYS A 123 1.68 -12.63 -7.85
C LYS A 123 2.55 -13.88 -7.63
N GLU A 124 2.47 -14.51 -6.46
CA GLU A 124 3.19 -15.75 -6.14
C GLU A 124 2.47 -17.02 -6.64
N ASN A 125 1.38 -16.87 -7.41
CA ASN A 125 0.53 -17.94 -7.92
C ASN A 125 -0.15 -18.80 -6.84
N THR A 126 -0.15 -18.33 -5.59
CA THR A 126 -0.88 -18.98 -4.49
C THR A 126 -2.38 -18.83 -4.71
N LYS A 127 -3.09 -19.96 -4.86
CA LYS A 127 -4.55 -20.00 -5.02
C LYS A 127 -5.25 -20.03 -3.67
N ILE A 128 -6.08 -19.04 -3.40
CA ILE A 128 -6.82 -18.92 -2.15
C ILE A 128 -8.32 -19.00 -2.43
N SER A 129 -9.00 -19.93 -1.75
CA SER A 129 -10.45 -20.06 -1.80
C SER A 129 -11.14 -18.91 -1.06
N CYS A 130 -11.82 -18.03 -1.77
CA CYS A 130 -12.54 -16.89 -1.19
C CYS A 130 -14.03 -16.85 -1.56
N VAL A 131 -14.80 -16.05 -0.82
CA VAL A 131 -16.17 -15.64 -1.13
C VAL A 131 -16.23 -14.11 -1.11
N ILE A 132 -16.82 -13.50 -2.14
CA ILE A 132 -17.00 -12.04 -2.16
C ILE A 132 -18.01 -11.67 -1.07
N SER A 133 -17.58 -10.94 -0.05
CA SER A 133 -18.44 -10.57 1.09
C SER A 133 -19.15 -9.23 0.90
N SER A 134 -18.54 -8.31 0.14
CA SER A 134 -19.12 -7.01 -0.22
C SER A 134 -18.44 -6.46 -1.47
N VAL A 135 -19.15 -5.64 -2.23
CA VAL A 135 -18.64 -4.87 -3.37
C VAL A 135 -18.93 -3.40 -3.05
N GLY A 136 -17.87 -2.62 -2.86
CA GLY A 136 -17.91 -1.17 -2.62
C GLY A 136 -17.83 -0.39 -3.93
N ALA A 137 -17.47 0.89 -3.88
CA ALA A 137 -17.32 1.71 -5.08
C ALA A 137 -16.01 1.41 -5.83
N ASN A 138 -14.88 1.35 -5.11
CA ASN A 138 -13.54 1.16 -5.69
C ASN A 138 -12.80 -0.04 -5.09
N GLU A 139 -13.51 -0.91 -4.38
CA GLU A 139 -12.95 -2.08 -3.72
C GLU A 139 -13.97 -3.21 -3.60
N ILE A 140 -13.46 -4.41 -3.40
CA ILE A 140 -14.23 -5.56 -2.95
C ILE A 140 -13.67 -6.05 -1.61
N TRP A 141 -14.54 -6.61 -0.78
CA TRP A 141 -14.15 -7.35 0.40
C TRP A 141 -14.36 -8.82 0.14
N VAL A 142 -13.32 -9.63 0.30
CA VAL A 142 -13.41 -11.08 0.16
C VAL A 142 -13.11 -11.74 1.50
N ARG A 143 -13.80 -12.85 1.77
CA ARG A 143 -13.59 -13.69 2.95
C ARG A 143 -12.94 -15.00 2.51
N LYS A 144 -11.80 -15.33 3.08
CA LYS A 144 -11.14 -16.62 2.89
C LYS A 144 -12.00 -17.74 3.46
N THR A 145 -12.03 -18.88 2.78
CA THR A 145 -12.86 -20.04 3.18
C THR A 145 -12.17 -20.84 4.28
N SER A 146 -10.84 -20.83 4.33
CA SER A 146 -10.02 -21.61 5.27
C SER A 146 -10.10 -21.13 6.71
N ASP A 147 -10.00 -19.82 6.93
CA ASP A 147 -9.85 -19.19 8.25
C ASP A 147 -10.90 -18.08 8.49
N SER A 148 -11.83 -17.87 7.54
CA SER A 148 -12.82 -16.80 7.57
C SER A 148 -12.25 -15.38 7.68
N THR A 149 -10.94 -15.20 7.45
CA THR A 149 -10.30 -13.89 7.44
C THR A 149 -10.83 -13.06 6.28
N LYS A 150 -11.17 -11.80 6.55
CA LYS A 150 -11.58 -10.84 5.53
C LYS A 150 -10.39 -10.04 5.04
N MET A 151 -10.34 -9.80 3.74
CA MET A 151 -9.34 -8.94 3.12
C MET A 151 -10.02 -8.00 2.11
N ARG A 152 -9.49 -6.79 2.02
CA ARG A 152 -9.93 -5.77 1.07
C ARG A 152 -9.03 -5.81 -0.16
N ILE A 153 -9.63 -5.76 -1.34
CA ILE A 153 -8.94 -5.70 -2.62
C ILE A 153 -9.45 -4.47 -3.37
N TYR A 154 -8.56 -3.55 -3.66
CA TYR A 154 -8.89 -2.36 -4.45
C TYR A 154 -9.00 -2.69 -5.93
N LEU A 155 -9.88 -1.98 -6.63
CA LEU A 155 -10.08 -2.14 -8.06
C LEU A 155 -8.77 -2.00 -8.85
N GLY A 156 -7.94 -1.02 -8.49
CA GLY A 156 -6.63 -0.81 -9.12
C GLY A 156 -5.66 -2.00 -8.92
N GLN A 157 -5.82 -2.81 -7.86
CA GLN A 157 -5.00 -4.01 -7.68
C GLN A 157 -5.41 -5.13 -8.64
N LEU A 158 -6.70 -5.23 -8.95
CA LEU A 158 -7.22 -6.15 -9.96
C LEU A 158 -6.78 -5.73 -11.36
N GLN A 159 -6.90 -4.44 -11.69
CA GLN A 159 -6.50 -3.89 -13.00
C GLN A 159 -5.00 -4.06 -13.30
N ARG A 160 -4.15 -3.92 -12.27
CA ARG A 160 -2.70 -4.13 -12.37
C ARG A 160 -2.27 -5.60 -12.27
N GLY A 161 -3.19 -6.53 -12.05
CA GLY A 161 -2.86 -7.95 -11.91
C GLY A 161 -2.12 -8.34 -10.63
N VAL A 162 -2.15 -7.49 -9.60
CA VAL A 162 -1.61 -7.85 -8.26
C VAL A 162 -2.39 -9.03 -7.68
N PHE A 163 -3.70 -9.01 -7.94
CA PHE A 163 -4.60 -10.11 -7.66
C PHE A 163 -5.37 -10.49 -8.93
N VAL A 164 -5.53 -11.79 -9.14
CA VAL A 164 -6.28 -12.36 -10.25
C VAL A 164 -7.46 -13.18 -9.72
N ILE A 165 -8.63 -12.96 -10.29
CA ILE A 165 -9.85 -13.70 -9.91
C ILE A 165 -10.05 -14.85 -10.90
N ARG A 166 -10.19 -16.08 -10.38
CA ARG A 166 -10.63 -17.24 -11.15
C ARG A 166 -11.98 -17.74 -10.68
N ARG A 167 -12.77 -18.29 -11.61
CA ARG A 167 -14.06 -18.89 -11.30
C ARG A 167 -13.87 -20.15 -10.46
N ARG A 168 -14.65 -20.26 -9.38
CA ARG A 168 -14.94 -21.56 -8.76
C ARG A 168 -16.19 -22.09 -9.46
N SER A 169 -16.07 -23.17 -10.23
CA SER A 169 -17.25 -23.84 -10.78
C SER A 169 -18.17 -24.23 -9.61
N ALA A 170 -19.47 -24.00 -9.75
CA ALA A 170 -20.43 -24.67 -8.89
C ALA A 170 -20.42 -26.14 -9.31
N ALA A 171 -20.05 -27.03 -8.39
CA ALA A 171 -20.31 -28.45 -8.54
C ALA A 171 -21.78 -28.72 -8.26
#